data_AF-A0A7Y1VA26-F1
#
_entry.id   AF-A0A7Y1VA26-F1
#
_cell.length_a   1.000
_cell.length_b   1.000
_cell.length_c   1.000
_cell.angle_alpha   90.00
_cell.angle_beta   90.00
_cell.angle_gamma   90.00
#
_symmetry.space_group_name_H-M   'P 1'
#
loop_
_entity.id
_entity.type
_entity.pdbx_description
1 polymer ?
#
loop_
_entity_poly.entity_id
_entity_poly.type
_entity_poly.pdbx_seq_one_letter_code
_entity_poly.pdbx_strand_id
1 'polypeptide(L)'
;HPALRIFLYGIPTFLAIYYFNNNVIDKDNLFRNEAIPFWLLILGVISQIVFTCRFIFQWLYSERIKKSALPTGFWILSLIGSILILIYAIFRRDPVLFIGHILGAIIYIRNLILLHFQDAR
;
A
#
# COMPACT_ATOMS: atom_id res chain seq x y z
N HIS A 1 -7.16 6.02 25.18
CA HIS A 1 -7.30 7.41 25.69
C HIS A 1 -7.94 8.27 24.60
N PRO A 2 -9.00 9.06 24.87
CA PRO A 2 -9.66 9.91 23.88
C PRO A 2 -8.71 10.96 23.25
N ALA A 3 -7.77 11.49 24.04
CA ALA A 3 -6.73 12.40 23.57
C ALA A 3 -5.86 11.80 22.44
N LEU A 4 -5.51 10.52 22.54
CA LEU A 4 -4.72 9.82 21.51
C LEU A 4 -5.51 9.67 20.19
N ARG A 5 -6.82 9.43 20.26
CA ARG A 5 -7.67 9.34 19.06
C ARG A 5 -7.77 10.68 18.34
N ILE A 6 -7.96 11.77 19.09
CA ILE A 6 -8.00 13.14 18.52
C ILE A 6 -6.64 13.50 17.91
N PHE A 7 -5.53 13.13 18.55
CA PHE A 7 -4.20 13.34 17.99
C PHE A 7 -3.99 12.55 16.67
N LEU A 8 -4.35 11.27 16.66
CA LEU A 8 -4.19 10.39 15.50
C LEU A 8 -5.01 10.83 14.28
N TYR A 9 -6.23 11.34 14.48
CA TYR A 9 -7.06 11.83 13.38
C TYR A 9 -6.85 13.31 13.07
N GLY A 10 -6.54 14.13 14.07
CA GLY A 10 -6.40 15.58 13.93
C GLY A 10 -5.17 15.98 13.14
N ILE A 11 -4.04 15.28 13.30
CA ILE A 11 -2.80 15.61 12.59
C ILE A 11 -2.92 15.39 11.07
N PRO A 12 -3.35 14.23 10.56
CA PRO A 12 -3.50 14.02 9.13
C PRO A 12 -4.49 14.99 8.49
N THR A 13 -5.61 15.26 9.16
CA THR A 13 -6.63 16.20 8.66
C THR A 13 -6.15 17.64 8.67
N PHE A 14 -5.47 18.09 9.73
CA PHE A 14 -4.88 19.43 9.80
C PHE A 14 -3.79 19.61 8.75
N LEU A 15 -2.89 18.63 8.59
CA LEU A 15 -1.87 18.66 7.54
C LEU A 15 -2.49 18.70 6.16
N ALA A 16 -3.54 17.91 5.89
CA ALA A 16 -4.25 17.96 4.62
C ALA A 16 -4.86 19.35 4.37
N ILE A 17 -5.58 19.91 5.34
CA ILE A 17 -6.19 21.25 5.22
C ILE A 17 -5.11 22.32 4.99
N TYR A 18 -4.05 22.32 5.80
CA TYR A 18 -2.93 23.25 5.65
C TYR A 18 -2.27 23.10 4.28
N TYR A 19 -2.02 21.88 3.83
CA TYR A 19 -1.40 21.59 2.54
C TYR A 19 -2.27 22.03 1.36
N PHE A 20 -3.60 21.84 1.42
CA PHE A 20 -4.53 22.24 0.36
C PHE A 20 -4.94 23.72 0.39
N ASN A 21 -4.68 24.44 1.47
CA ASN A 21 -5.03 25.85 1.68
C ASN A 21 -3.81 26.80 1.74
N ASN A 22 -2.59 26.27 1.63
CA ASN A 22 -1.40 27.10 1.44
C ASN A 22 -1.16 27.34 -0.05
N ASN A 23 -1.12 28.61 -0.47
CA ASN A 23 -0.81 29.05 -1.84
C ASN A 23 0.64 28.72 -2.29
N VAL A 24 1.36 27.88 -1.55
CA VAL A 24 2.75 27.48 -1.80
C VAL A 24 2.83 26.27 -2.74
N ILE A 25 1.74 25.50 -2.89
CA ILE A 25 1.68 24.39 -3.84
C ILE A 25 0.40 24.52 -4.67
N ASP A 26 0.59 25.01 -5.88
CA ASP A 26 -0.43 25.01 -6.91
C ASP A 26 -0.90 23.55 -7.13
N LYS A 27 -2.18 23.27 -6.95
CA LYS A 27 -2.73 21.91 -7.16
C LYS A 27 -2.44 21.44 -8.58
N ASP A 28 -2.29 22.39 -9.50
CA ASP A 28 -1.83 22.17 -10.86
C ASP A 28 -0.43 21.53 -10.91
N ASN A 29 0.52 21.89 -10.04
CA ASN A 29 1.83 21.24 -9.98
C ASN A 29 1.79 19.82 -9.39
N LEU A 30 0.77 19.47 -8.61
CA LEU A 30 0.60 18.10 -8.08
C LEU A 30 0.12 17.15 -9.18
N PHE A 31 -0.84 17.60 -9.99
CA PHE A 31 -1.46 16.78 -11.04
C PHE A 31 -0.81 16.94 -12.42
N ARG A 32 -0.16 18.07 -12.68
CA ARG A 32 0.64 18.40 -13.88
C ARG A 32 2.10 18.62 -13.50
N ASN A 33 2.69 17.61 -12.87
CA ASN A 33 4.10 17.62 -12.53
C ASN A 33 4.94 17.16 -13.74
N GLU A 34 5.89 17.97 -14.21
CA GLU A 34 6.83 17.55 -15.26
C GLU A 34 7.71 16.37 -14.82
N ALA A 35 7.97 16.24 -13.50
CA ALA A 35 8.80 15.17 -12.95
C ALA A 35 8.07 13.83 -12.79
N ILE A 36 6.73 13.83 -12.64
CA ILE A 36 5.93 12.60 -12.46
C ILE A 36 4.70 12.65 -13.36
N PRO A 37 4.66 11.84 -14.43
CA PRO A 37 3.48 11.76 -15.30
C PRO A 37 2.22 11.36 -14.53
N PHE A 38 1.07 11.92 -14.91
CA PHE A 38 -0.22 11.65 -14.26
C PHE A 38 -0.58 10.15 -14.21
N TRP A 39 -0.26 9.40 -15.26
CA TRP A 39 -0.49 7.95 -15.28
C TRP A 39 0.36 7.20 -14.24
N LEU A 40 1.58 7.67 -13.98
CA LEU A 40 2.49 7.09 -12.99
C LEU A 40 2.00 7.41 -11.57
N LEU A 41 1.45 8.62 -11.36
CA LEU A 41 0.77 8.98 -10.12
C LEU A 41 -0.42 8.05 -9.85
N ILE A 42 -1.29 7.82 -10.85
CA ILE A 42 -2.42 6.88 -10.73
C ILE A 42 -1.93 5.47 -10.40
N LEU A 43 -0.88 4.99 -11.07
CA LEU A 43 -0.29 3.68 -10.77
C LEU A 43 0.16 3.60 -9.32
N GLY A 44 0.85 4.62 -8.80
CA GLY A 44 1.28 4.69 -7.41
C GLY A 44 0.09 4.64 -6.43
N VAL A 45 -0.99 5.38 -6.72
CA VAL A 45 -2.22 5.38 -5.90
C VAL A 45 -2.89 4.01 -5.91
N ILE A 46 -3.09 3.41 -7.09
CA ILE A 46 -3.70 2.08 -7.21
C ILE A 46 -2.86 1.04 -6.45
N SER A 47 -1.52 1.12 -6.59
CA SER A 47 -0.60 0.24 -5.88
C SER A 47 -0.79 0.30 -4.37
N GLN A 48 -0.86 1.52 -3.81
CA GLN A 48 -1.08 1.72 -2.38
C GLN A 48 -2.47 1.27 -1.90
N ILE A 49 -3.51 1.49 -2.71
CA ILE A 49 -4.85 0.98 -2.41
C ILE A 49 -4.84 -0.54 -2.33
N VAL A 50 -4.29 -1.23 -3.33
CA VAL A 50 -4.20 -2.70 -3.34
C VAL A 50 -3.41 -3.20 -2.13
N PHE A 51 -2.27 -2.57 -1.83
CA PHE A 51 -1.41 -2.94 -0.70
C PHE A 51 -2.06 -2.68 0.66
N THR A 52 -2.97 -1.69 0.76
CA THR A 52 -3.74 -1.41 1.98
C THR A 52 -4.92 -2.38 2.12
N CYS A 53 -5.60 -2.69 1.01
CA CYS A 53 -6.72 -3.63 0.97
C CYS A 53 -6.37 -5.01 1.53
N ARG A 54 -5.11 -5.46 1.47
CA ARG A 54 -4.69 -6.72 2.08
C ARG A 54 -5.01 -6.79 3.58
N PHE A 55 -4.84 -5.69 4.32
CA PHE A 55 -5.11 -5.65 5.75
C PHE A 55 -6.61 -5.63 6.03
N ILE A 56 -7.39 -4.95 5.19
CA ILE A 56 -8.85 -4.99 5.24
C ILE A 56 -9.33 -6.44 5.01
N PHE A 57 -8.80 -7.11 3.99
CA PHE A 57 -9.12 -8.51 3.71
C PHE A 57 -8.75 -9.43 4.88
N GLN A 58 -7.54 -9.28 5.42
CA GLN A 58 -7.07 -10.07 6.56
C GLN A 58 -7.91 -9.84 7.81
N TRP A 59 -8.29 -8.59 8.08
CA TRP A 59 -9.15 -8.26 9.21
C TRP A 59 -10.52 -8.89 9.06
N LEU A 60 -11.20 -8.68 7.93
CA LEU A 60 -12.50 -9.30 7.65
C LEU A 60 -12.45 -10.82 7.73
N TYR A 61 -11.37 -11.44 7.25
CA TYR A 61 -11.18 -12.89 7.35
C TYR A 61 -10.99 -13.33 8.81
N SER A 62 -10.13 -12.64 9.57
CA SER A 62 -9.80 -12.97 10.96
C SER A 62 -11.00 -12.80 11.89
N GLU A 63 -11.84 -11.79 11.66
CA GLU A 63 -13.10 -11.59 12.40
C GLU A 63 -14.07 -12.75 12.17
N ARG A 64 -14.18 -13.24 10.93
CA ARG A 64 -15.05 -14.39 10.61
C ARG A 64 -14.61 -15.67 11.32
N ILE A 65 -13.29 -15.91 11.41
CA ILE A 65 -12.74 -17.13 12.01
C ILE A 65 -12.35 -16.98 13.49
N LYS A 66 -12.49 -15.77 14.06
CA LYS A 66 -12.07 -15.39 15.43
C LYS A 66 -10.65 -15.81 15.79
N LYS A 67 -9.74 -15.78 14.82
CA LYS A 67 -8.33 -16.14 14.97
C LYS A 67 -7.48 -15.17 14.17
N SER A 68 -6.35 -14.77 14.75
CA SER A 68 -5.35 -13.97 14.04
C SER A 68 -4.63 -14.85 13.03
N ALA A 69 -5.06 -14.80 11.77
CA ALA A 69 -4.44 -15.56 10.67
C ALA A 69 -4.17 -14.67 9.46
N LEU A 70 -3.18 -15.07 8.65
CA LEU A 70 -2.84 -14.44 7.38
C LEU A 70 -3.29 -15.36 6.24
N PRO A 71 -4.52 -15.20 5.70
CA PRO A 71 -5.06 -16.08 4.67
C PRO A 71 -4.29 -15.95 3.36
N THR A 72 -4.44 -16.94 2.46
CA THR A 72 -3.86 -16.93 1.10
C THR A 72 -4.13 -15.63 0.35
N GLY A 73 -5.34 -15.07 0.47
CA GLY A 73 -5.69 -13.78 -0.15
C GLY A 73 -4.84 -12.59 0.32
N PHE A 74 -4.35 -12.58 1.57
CA PHE A 74 -3.44 -11.54 2.06
C PHE A 74 -2.11 -11.54 1.28
N TRP A 75 -1.58 -12.74 1.03
CA TRP A 75 -0.32 -12.91 0.31
C TRP A 75 -0.47 -12.63 -1.19
N ILE A 76 -1.60 -13.02 -1.80
CA ILE A 76 -1.93 -12.67 -3.19
C ILE A 76 -2.02 -11.16 -3.36
N LEU A 77 -2.79 -10.46 -2.52
CA LEU A 77 -2.91 -8.99 -2.56
C LEU A 77 -1.56 -8.31 -2.34
N SER A 78 -0.73 -8.85 -1.43
CA SER A 78 0.62 -8.34 -1.21
C SER A 78 1.51 -8.49 -2.44
N LEU A 79 1.44 -9.63 -3.13
CA LEU A 79 2.21 -9.88 -4.34
C LEU A 79 1.77 -8.98 -5.49
N ILE A 80 0.46 -8.86 -5.74
CA ILE A 80 -0.10 -7.96 -6.77
C ILE A 80 0.32 -6.52 -6.47
N GLY A 81 0.13 -6.06 -5.23
CA GLY A 81 0.55 -4.72 -4.81
C GLY A 81 2.05 -4.51 -5.00
N SER A 82 2.89 -5.48 -4.62
CA SER A 82 4.34 -5.38 -4.80
C SER A 82 4.74 -5.29 -6.28
N ILE A 83 4.09 -6.05 -7.17
CA ILE A 83 4.33 -5.99 -8.61
C ILE A 83 4.00 -4.59 -9.15
N LEU A 84 2.85 -4.02 -8.76
CA LEU A 84 2.48 -2.67 -9.18
C LEU A 84 3.48 -1.62 -8.67
N ILE A 85 3.95 -1.76 -7.43
CA ILE A 85 4.98 -0.86 -6.86
C ILE A 85 6.33 -1.06 -7.55
N LEU A 86 6.71 -2.28 -7.93
CA LEU A 86 7.94 -2.54 -8.67
C LEU A 86 7.91 -1.88 -10.05
N ILE A 87 6.79 -1.98 -10.76
CA ILE A 87 6.58 -1.27 -12.03
C ILE A 87 6.76 0.24 -11.79
N TYR A 88 6.10 0.79 -10.77
CA TYR A 88 6.24 2.19 -10.39
C TYR A 88 7.69 2.59 -10.06
N ALA A 89 8.41 1.76 -9.30
CA ALA A 89 9.79 2.00 -8.89
C ALA A 89 10.77 2.01 -10.06
N ILE A 90 10.58 1.12 -11.05
CA ILE A 90 11.39 1.09 -12.28
C ILE A 90 11.22 2.41 -13.04
N PHE A 91 9.98 2.85 -13.26
CA PHE A 91 9.71 4.10 -13.99
C PHE A 91 10.21 5.34 -13.22
N ARG A 92 10.11 5.31 -11.89
CA ARG A 92 10.63 6.38 -11.02
C ARG A 92 12.16 6.31 -10.83
N ARG A 93 12.81 5.24 -11.29
CA ARG A 93 14.23 4.93 -11.03
C ARG A 93 14.58 4.99 -9.54
N ASP A 94 13.70 4.47 -8.70
CA ASP A 94 13.86 4.46 -7.24
C ASP A 94 14.42 3.09 -6.78
N PRO A 95 15.74 2.98 -6.52
CA PRO A 95 16.35 1.69 -6.16
C PRO A 95 15.93 1.21 -4.77
N VAL A 96 15.61 2.11 -3.83
CA VAL A 96 15.22 1.76 -2.46
C VAL A 96 13.86 1.09 -2.48
N LEU A 97 12.92 1.71 -3.19
CA LEU A 97 11.58 1.16 -3.37
C LEU A 97 11.62 -0.18 -4.12
N PHE A 98 12.46 -0.27 -5.15
CA PHE A 98 12.62 -1.48 -5.93
C PHE A 98 13.14 -2.66 -5.09
N ILE A 99 14.24 -2.48 -4.36
CA ILE A 99 14.85 -3.55 -3.55
C ILE A 99 13.89 -3.99 -2.44
N GLY A 100 13.25 -3.04 -1.76
CA GLY A 100 12.29 -3.35 -0.69
C GLY A 100 11.13 -4.22 -1.19
N HIS A 101 10.59 -3.91 -2.37
CA HIS A 101 9.45 -4.64 -2.94
C HIS A 101 9.82 -5.95 -3.62
N ILE A 102 11.05 -6.12 -4.13
CA ILE A 102 11.55 -7.42 -4.60
C ILE A 102 11.67 -8.38 -3.42
N LEU A 103 12.32 -7.95 -2.34
CA LEU A 103 12.48 -8.79 -1.15
C LEU A 103 11.12 -9.19 -0.57
N GLY A 104 10.18 -8.23 -0.51
CA GLY A 104 8.79 -8.51 -0.13
C GLY A 104 8.13 -9.54 -1.05
N ALA A 105 8.24 -9.38 -2.37
CA ALA A 105 7.64 -10.30 -3.35
C ALA A 105 8.15 -11.75 -3.18
N ILE A 106 9.45 -11.93 -2.93
CA ILE A 106 10.04 -13.26 -2.67
C ILE A 106 9.40 -13.90 -1.43
N ILE A 107 9.25 -13.14 -0.35
CA ILE A 107 8.61 -13.60 0.89
C ILE A 107 7.14 -13.99 0.62
N TYR A 108 6.41 -13.17 -0.14
CA TYR A 108 5.01 -13.42 -0.45
C TYR A 108 4.82 -14.68 -1.29
N ILE A 109 5.64 -14.87 -2.33
CA ILE A 109 5.65 -16.09 -3.16
C ILE A 109 5.96 -17.32 -2.29
N ARG A 110 7.00 -17.25 -1.45
CA ARG A 110 7.37 -18.36 -0.55
C ARG A 110 6.22 -18.73 0.38
N ASN A 111 5.52 -17.76 0.96
CA ASN A 111 4.40 -18.04 1.85
C ASN A 111 3.17 -18.60 1.12
N LEU A 112 2.92 -18.17 -0.13
CA LEU A 112 1.88 -18.77 -0.97
C LEU A 112 2.16 -20.24 -1.26
N ILE A 113 3.41 -20.57 -1.59
CA ILE A 113 3.85 -21.95 -1.82
C ILE A 113 3.63 -22.80 -0.56
N LEU A 114 4.03 -22.29 0.61
CA LEU A 114 3.83 -23.01 1.87
C LEU A 114 2.36 -23.27 2.20
N LEU A 115 1.50 -22.27 2.03
CA LEU A 115 0.07 -22.41 2.29
C LEU A 115 -0.56 -23.43 1.33
N HIS A 116 -0.19 -23.40 0.05
CA HIS A 116 -0.66 -24.38 -0.93
C HIS A 116 -0.32 -25.83 -0.52
N PHE A 117 0.89 -26.06 -0.01
CA PHE A 117 1.28 -27.38 0.50
C PHE A 117 0.60 -27.77 1.81
N GLN A 118 0.20 -26.82 2.65
CA GLN A 118 -0.56 -27.08 3.88
C GLN A 118 -2.00 -27.47 3.55
N ASP A 119 -2.64 -26.81 2.59
CA ASP A 119 -4.01 -27.09 2.16
C ASP A 119 -4.13 -28.44 1.41
N ALA A 120 -3.02 -28.94 0.85
CA ALA A 120 -2.97 -30.20 0.11
C ALA A 120 -2.74 -31.46 0.99
N ARG A 121 -2.56 -31.30 2.31
CA ARG A 121 -2.41 -32.40 3.28
C ARG A 121 -3.66 -32.55 4.14
#